data_AF-A0A9D7NDH9-F1
#
_entry.id   AF-A0A9D7NDH9-F1
#
_cell.length_a   1.000
_cell.length_b   1.000
_cell.length_c   1.000
_cell.angle_alpha   90.00
_cell.angle_beta   90.00
_cell.angle_gamma   90.00
#
_symmetry.space_group_name_H-M   'P 1'
#
loop_
_entity.id
_entity.type
_entity.pdbx_description
1 polymer ?
#
loop_
_entity_poly.entity_id
_entity_poly.type
_entity_poly.pdbx_seq_one_letter_code
_entity_poly.pdbx_strand_id
1 'polypeptide(L)'
;MPITATSSNRPMVILLSAVLALILLMLSFPDQSQWLITRYMVNSSRGYEKYIETHPQSPFLEKASWRYVQLKNDPALFLDFAADFPKSPKREEALWTAAKKLRSAAVYAEYLHHFPEGKLAKAEGVNVNRLRISATVYKNEQKRATTLQYGKVVDLEGNTYRSIQLGGLAWTADNLNLYVKGLSSCFQHHNAYCRRFGKLYTWIGAQEACKRLGSGWRLPSLEEWEKLFRVYDQERNFQHGSAKAFNALLRGGKSGFEVRGAGYFTPESGFTGAYYDAGFWTNTPTVGLEAYQVLFLGRSKMAYHGFAAQGYALSCRCVRDSL
;
A
#
# COMPACT_ATOMS: atom_id res chain seq x y z
N MET A 1 77.38 20.44 27.68
CA MET A 1 76.57 20.03 26.51
C MET A 1 75.10 20.14 26.90
N PRO A 2 74.29 21.03 26.32
CA PRO A 2 72.84 21.01 26.54
C PRO A 2 72.18 20.09 25.49
N ILE A 3 71.35 19.16 25.97
CA ILE A 3 70.55 18.28 25.13
C ILE A 3 69.36 19.09 24.61
N THR A 4 69.34 19.35 23.31
CA THR A 4 68.19 19.93 22.61
C THR A 4 67.09 18.87 22.49
N ALA A 5 66.05 18.98 23.31
CA ALA A 5 64.83 18.19 23.16
C ALA A 5 64.14 18.58 21.85
N THR A 6 64.08 17.64 20.91
CA THR A 6 63.53 17.83 19.58
C THR A 6 62.02 18.00 19.62
N SER A 7 61.56 19.03 18.92
CA SER A 7 60.16 19.39 18.67
C SER A 7 59.48 18.35 17.76
N SER A 8 59.19 17.13 18.23
CA SER A 8 58.49 16.10 17.44
C SER A 8 57.01 15.90 17.81
N ASN A 9 56.53 16.40 18.96
CA ASN A 9 55.19 16.09 19.46
C ASN A 9 54.10 17.11 19.11
N ARG A 10 54.45 18.30 18.60
CA ARG A 10 53.47 19.34 18.26
C ARG A 10 52.43 18.92 17.21
N PRO A 11 52.79 18.30 16.06
CA PRO A 11 51.79 17.91 15.08
C PRO A 11 50.86 16.79 15.59
N MET A 12 51.38 15.86 16.39
CA MET A 12 50.59 14.75 16.94
C MET A 12 49.59 15.22 18.02
N VAL A 13 49.97 16.16 18.89
CA VAL A 13 49.08 16.76 19.90
C VAL A 13 47.99 17.62 19.26
N ILE A 14 48.31 18.34 18.18
CA ILE A 14 47.33 19.10 17.39
C ILE A 14 46.35 18.13 16.70
N LEU A 15 46.82 17.00 16.18
CA LEU A 15 45.96 15.99 15.57
C LEU A 15 45.00 15.35 16.60
N LEU A 16 45.52 14.97 17.78
CA LEU A 16 44.73 14.38 18.87
C LEU A 16 43.67 15.34 19.43
N SER A 17 44.04 16.61 19.62
CA SER A 17 43.10 17.64 20.10
C SER A 17 42.01 17.96 19.07
N ALA A 18 42.35 17.98 17.77
CA ALA A 18 41.37 18.14 16.70
C ALA A 18 40.40 16.94 16.63
N VAL A 19 40.90 15.70 16.79
CA VAL A 19 40.06 14.50 16.82
C VAL A 19 39.12 14.51 18.03
N LEU A 20 39.62 14.87 19.22
CA LEU A 20 38.80 14.95 20.43
C LEU A 20 37.72 16.04 20.32
N ALA A 21 38.07 17.21 19.77
CA ALA A 21 37.12 18.29 19.50
C ALA A 21 36.04 17.87 18.50
N LEU A 22 36.41 17.11 17.46
CA LEU A 22 35.45 16.55 16.50
C LEU A 22 34.51 15.53 17.16
N ILE A 23 35.03 14.65 18.04
CA ILE A 23 34.21 13.69 18.79
C ILE A 23 33.22 14.40 19.71
N LEU A 24 33.69 15.40 20.48
CA LEU A 24 32.83 16.21 21.36
C LEU A 24 31.74 16.96 20.58
N LEU A 25 32.08 17.50 19.41
CA LEU A 25 31.12 18.15 18.52
C LEU A 25 30.08 17.14 18.01
N MET A 26 30.50 15.93 17.65
CA MET A 26 29.60 14.90 17.13
C MET A 26 28.66 14.35 18.22
N LEU A 27 29.10 14.31 19.47
CA LEU A 27 28.26 13.96 20.62
C LEU A 27 27.27 15.09 20.98
N SER A 28 27.63 16.34 20.70
CA SER A 28 26.79 17.51 20.99
C SER A 28 25.64 17.67 19.99
N PHE A 29 25.77 17.13 18.77
CA PHE A 29 24.76 17.22 17.71
C PHE A 29 24.51 15.86 17.03
N PRO A 30 23.99 14.87 17.78
CA PRO A 30 23.91 13.48 17.30
C PRO A 30 23.14 13.34 15.98
N ASP A 31 22.02 14.05 15.81
CA ASP A 31 21.22 14.01 14.58
C ASP A 31 21.98 14.55 13.36
N GLN A 32 22.72 15.65 13.53
CA GLN A 32 23.50 16.27 12.46
C GLN A 32 24.68 15.39 12.07
N SER A 33 25.38 14.84 13.06
CA SER A 33 26.49 13.92 12.85
C SER A 33 26.07 12.64 12.15
N GLN A 34 25.00 12.00 12.63
CA GLN A 34 24.44 10.81 11.99
C GLN A 34 23.88 11.10 10.60
N TRP A 35 23.33 12.29 10.38
CA TRP A 35 22.90 12.72 9.06
C TRP A 35 24.07 12.82 8.08
N LEU A 36 25.17 13.45 8.48
CA LEU A 36 26.35 13.59 7.63
C LEU A 36 26.95 12.23 7.29
N ILE A 37 27.04 11.32 8.26
CA ILE A 37 27.49 9.93 8.04
C ILE A 37 26.56 9.22 7.05
N THR A 38 25.25 9.26 7.31
CA THR A 38 24.25 8.62 6.44
C THR A 38 24.32 9.17 5.02
N ARG A 39 24.46 10.49 4.86
CA ARG A 39 24.44 11.16 3.57
C ARG A 39 25.70 10.94 2.75
N TYR A 40 26.87 11.07 3.36
CA TYR A 40 28.14 11.15 2.63
C TYR A 40 28.97 9.87 2.72
N MET A 41 28.85 9.11 3.81
CA MET A 41 29.64 7.90 4.02
C MET A 41 28.87 6.63 3.66
N VAL A 42 27.60 6.54 4.05
CA VAL A 42 26.78 5.34 3.83
C VAL A 42 26.02 5.41 2.50
N ASN A 43 25.27 6.49 2.29
CA ASN A 43 24.50 6.82 1.09
C ASN A 43 23.77 5.64 0.40
N SER A 44 23.20 4.72 1.19
CA SER A 44 22.48 3.55 0.71
C SER A 44 21.05 3.55 1.23
N SER A 45 20.14 2.87 0.53
CA SER A 45 18.73 2.81 0.94
C SER A 45 18.59 2.27 2.37
N ARG A 46 19.31 1.21 2.73
CA ARG A 46 19.34 0.66 4.10
C ARG A 46 19.90 1.65 5.13
N GLY A 47 20.89 2.46 4.75
CA GLY A 47 21.44 3.51 5.61
C GLY A 47 20.41 4.59 5.94
N TYR A 48 19.72 5.11 4.92
CA TYR A 48 18.65 6.09 5.13
C TYR A 48 17.45 5.50 5.87
N GLU A 49 17.06 4.25 5.58
CA GLU A 49 16.01 3.52 6.31
C GLU A 49 16.32 3.47 7.82
N LYS A 50 17.51 3.01 8.19
CA LYS A 50 17.96 2.97 9.58
C LYS A 50 17.97 4.36 10.22
N TYR A 51 18.39 5.40 9.47
CA TYR A 51 18.38 6.77 9.97
C TYR A 51 16.96 7.24 10.31
N ILE A 52 16.01 7.02 9.39
CA ILE A 52 14.59 7.38 9.55
C ILE A 52 13.99 6.68 10.78
N GLU A 53 14.29 5.38 10.97
CA GLU A 53 13.79 4.59 12.10
C GLU A 53 14.36 5.06 13.45
N THR A 54 15.64 5.41 13.48
CA THR A 54 16.34 5.74 14.73
C THR A 54 16.29 7.22 15.11
N HIS A 55 15.95 8.12 14.17
CA HIS A 55 15.90 9.56 14.40
C HIS A 55 14.59 10.21 13.87
N PRO A 56 13.41 9.76 14.35
CA PRO A 56 12.11 10.20 13.83
C PRO A 56 11.76 11.67 14.12
N GLN A 57 12.53 12.36 14.98
CA GLN A 57 12.35 13.79 15.28
C GLN A 57 13.44 14.67 14.67
N SER A 58 14.35 14.07 13.88
CA SER A 58 15.47 14.79 13.29
C SER A 58 14.98 15.88 12.32
N PRO A 59 15.60 17.07 12.31
CA PRO A 59 15.32 18.10 11.31
C PRO A 59 15.72 17.67 9.89
N PHE A 60 16.45 16.56 9.73
CA PHE A 60 16.85 16.00 8.45
C PHE A 60 15.91 14.88 7.96
N LEU A 61 14.87 14.53 8.72
CA LEU A 61 13.98 13.41 8.40
C LEU A 61 13.40 13.51 6.99
N GLU A 62 12.88 14.67 6.59
CA GLU A 62 12.35 14.88 5.24
C GLU A 62 13.42 14.60 4.16
N LYS A 63 14.65 15.09 4.35
CA LYS A 63 15.75 14.91 3.39
C LYS A 63 16.19 13.45 3.31
N ALA A 64 16.26 12.78 4.46
CA ALA A 64 16.59 11.37 4.55
C ALA A 64 15.50 10.51 3.88
N SER A 65 14.22 10.76 4.19
CA SER A 65 13.08 10.09 3.59
C SER A 65 13.04 10.31 2.08
N TRP A 66 13.23 11.54 1.61
CA TRP A 66 13.27 11.81 0.17
C TRP A 66 14.37 11.01 -0.54
N ARG A 67 15.57 10.97 0.03
CA ARG A 67 16.67 10.22 -0.55
C ARG A 67 16.45 8.70 -0.49
N TYR A 68 15.85 8.20 0.58
CA TYR A 68 15.44 6.81 0.72
C TYR A 68 14.47 6.39 -0.39
N VAL A 69 13.39 7.15 -0.61
CA VAL A 69 12.38 6.81 -1.62
C VAL A 69 12.94 6.87 -3.04
N GLN A 70 13.85 7.80 -3.32
CA GLN A 70 14.57 7.86 -4.60
C GLN A 70 15.45 6.63 -4.84
N LEU A 71 16.18 6.16 -3.82
CA LEU A 71 17.06 5.00 -3.93
C LEU A 71 16.30 3.69 -4.07
N LYS A 72 15.17 3.53 -3.36
CA LYS A 72 14.28 2.35 -3.50
C LYS A 72 13.49 2.38 -4.81
N ASN A 73 13.16 3.59 -5.29
CA ASN A 73 12.45 3.85 -6.54
C ASN A 73 11.06 3.16 -6.64
N ASP A 74 10.46 2.88 -5.47
CA ASP A 74 9.16 2.23 -5.34
C ASP A 74 8.03 3.28 -5.38
N PRO A 75 7.04 3.18 -6.27
CA PRO A 75 5.90 4.11 -6.28
C PRO A 75 5.15 4.22 -4.95
N ALA A 76 5.15 3.17 -4.13
CA ALA A 76 4.59 3.15 -2.77
C ALA A 76 5.16 4.27 -1.91
N LEU A 77 6.48 4.27 -1.86
CA LEU A 77 7.27 5.07 -0.95
C LEU A 77 7.14 6.55 -1.29
N PHE A 78 6.97 6.87 -2.58
CA PHE A 78 6.64 8.22 -3.00
C PHE A 78 5.29 8.70 -2.47
N LEU A 79 4.28 7.81 -2.38
CA LEU A 79 2.98 8.15 -1.81
C LEU A 79 3.05 8.30 -0.29
N ASP A 80 3.79 7.41 0.40
CA ASP A 80 4.06 7.54 1.84
C ASP A 80 4.76 8.86 2.13
N PHE A 81 5.83 9.17 1.42
CA PHE A 81 6.55 10.45 1.54
C PHE A 81 5.60 11.64 1.36
N ALA A 82 4.75 11.61 0.33
CA ALA A 82 3.81 12.70 0.08
C ALA A 82 2.72 12.84 1.16
N ALA A 83 2.37 11.75 1.85
CA ALA A 83 1.44 11.73 2.96
C ALA A 83 2.09 12.20 4.27
N ASP A 84 3.32 11.77 4.53
CA ASP A 84 4.08 12.06 5.76
C ASP A 84 4.61 13.50 5.76
N PHE A 85 4.93 14.05 4.60
CA PHE A 85 5.43 15.42 4.43
C PHE A 85 4.50 16.28 3.56
N PRO A 86 3.29 16.60 4.04
CA PRO A 86 2.27 17.27 3.23
C PRO A 86 2.65 18.70 2.80
N LYS A 87 3.63 19.31 3.49
CA LYS A 87 4.16 20.65 3.19
C LYS A 87 5.51 20.63 2.45
N SER A 88 6.05 19.45 2.17
CA SER A 88 7.35 19.34 1.49
C SER A 88 7.28 19.92 0.08
N PRO A 89 8.31 20.69 -0.36
CA PRO A 89 8.43 21.08 -1.76
C PRO A 89 8.60 19.88 -2.72
N LYS A 90 8.94 18.71 -2.19
CA LYS A 90 9.05 17.45 -2.96
C LYS A 90 7.75 16.70 -3.11
N ARG A 91 6.66 17.16 -2.50
CA ARG A 91 5.37 16.47 -2.51
C ARG A 91 4.78 16.32 -3.93
N GLU A 92 4.84 17.36 -4.76
CA GLU A 92 4.36 17.27 -6.15
C GLU A 92 5.17 16.26 -6.95
N GLU A 93 6.50 16.30 -6.80
CA GLU A 93 7.44 15.37 -7.45
C GLU A 93 7.17 13.93 -7.03
N ALA A 94 6.89 13.70 -5.75
CA ALA A 94 6.56 12.39 -5.21
C ALA A 94 5.24 11.85 -5.78
N LEU A 95 4.14 12.60 -5.65
CA LEU A 95 2.83 12.18 -6.18
C LEU A 95 2.87 11.97 -7.70
N TRP A 96 3.58 12.85 -8.43
CA TRP A 96 3.73 12.71 -9.87
C TRP A 96 4.54 11.46 -10.26
N THR A 97 5.65 11.21 -9.56
CA THR A 97 6.48 10.02 -9.78
C THR A 97 5.69 8.74 -9.54
N ALA A 98 4.93 8.68 -8.44
CA ALA A 98 4.02 7.57 -8.16
C ALA A 98 2.96 7.42 -9.25
N ALA A 99 2.30 8.52 -9.65
CA ALA A 99 1.26 8.51 -10.67
C ALA A 99 1.75 7.99 -12.02
N LYS A 100 2.94 8.42 -12.47
CA LYS A 100 3.56 7.94 -13.71
C LYS A 100 3.88 6.44 -13.69
N LYS A 101 4.38 5.94 -12.57
CA LYS A 101 4.75 4.53 -12.39
C LYS A 101 3.52 3.64 -12.30
N LEU A 102 2.51 4.07 -11.54
CA LEU A 102 1.30 3.28 -11.26
C LEU A 102 0.21 3.44 -12.31
N ARG A 103 0.28 4.48 -13.15
CA ARG A 103 -0.64 4.74 -14.28
C ARG A 103 -2.13 4.58 -13.96
N SER A 104 -2.52 4.80 -12.71
CA SER A 104 -3.87 4.56 -12.22
C SER A 104 -4.66 5.85 -12.13
N ALA A 105 -5.92 5.81 -12.59
CA ALA A 105 -6.87 6.93 -12.47
C ALA A 105 -6.97 7.46 -11.03
N ALA A 106 -6.88 6.58 -10.04
CA ALA A 106 -6.98 6.92 -8.63
C ALA A 106 -5.77 7.73 -8.12
N VAL A 107 -4.57 7.42 -8.62
CA VAL A 107 -3.33 8.13 -8.25
C VAL A 107 -3.23 9.45 -9.01
N TYR A 108 -3.68 9.49 -10.27
CA TYR A 108 -3.84 10.75 -10.99
C TYR A 108 -4.87 11.68 -10.35
N ALA A 109 -5.98 11.14 -9.85
CA ALA A 109 -6.98 11.91 -9.13
C ALA A 109 -6.42 12.54 -7.86
N GLU A 110 -5.59 11.80 -7.13
CA GLU A 110 -4.92 12.30 -5.92
C GLU A 110 -3.88 13.36 -6.24
N TYR A 111 -3.03 13.12 -7.25
CA TYR A 111 -2.09 14.11 -7.75
C TYR A 111 -2.80 15.41 -8.17
N LEU A 112 -3.83 15.33 -8.99
CA LEU A 112 -4.58 16.52 -9.46
C LEU A 112 -5.48 17.14 -8.39
N HIS A 113 -5.82 16.41 -7.33
CA HIS A 113 -6.53 16.97 -6.20
C HIS A 113 -5.63 17.92 -5.39
N HIS A 114 -4.38 17.53 -5.16
CA HIS A 114 -3.41 18.36 -4.45
C HIS A 114 -2.71 19.38 -5.35
N PHE A 115 -2.54 19.06 -6.64
CA PHE A 115 -1.84 19.90 -7.63
C PHE A 115 -2.69 20.07 -8.92
N PRO A 116 -3.77 20.88 -8.88
CA PRO A 116 -4.73 20.98 -9.99
C PRO A 116 -4.16 21.50 -11.31
N GLU A 117 -3.09 22.28 -11.25
CA GLU A 117 -2.38 22.77 -12.44
C GLU A 117 -1.55 21.69 -13.12
N GLY A 118 -1.15 20.65 -12.38
CA GLY A 118 -0.32 19.55 -12.82
C GLY A 118 0.99 20.00 -13.47
N LYS A 119 1.78 20.85 -12.80
CA LYS A 119 2.94 21.53 -13.41
C LYS A 119 3.97 20.53 -13.91
N LEU A 120 4.31 19.53 -13.10
CA LEU A 120 5.28 18.50 -13.49
C LEU A 120 4.77 17.62 -14.63
N ALA A 121 3.49 17.29 -14.63
CA ALA A 121 2.86 16.56 -15.74
C ALA A 121 2.97 17.34 -17.06
N LYS A 122 2.68 18.65 -17.05
CA LYS A 122 2.82 19.52 -18.24
C LYS A 122 4.27 19.64 -18.69
N ALA A 123 5.20 19.81 -17.76
CA ALA A 123 6.63 19.92 -18.06
C ALA A 123 7.17 18.68 -18.80
N GLU A 124 6.58 17.50 -18.54
CA GLU A 124 6.90 16.25 -19.24
C GLU A 124 6.02 16.01 -20.48
N GLY A 125 5.30 17.01 -20.97
CA GLY A 125 4.46 16.91 -22.17
C GLY A 125 3.17 16.09 -21.98
N VAL A 126 2.79 15.77 -20.75
CA VAL A 126 1.57 15.01 -20.47
C VAL A 126 0.35 15.92 -20.59
N ASN A 127 -0.63 15.47 -21.37
CA ASN A 127 -1.91 16.15 -21.49
C ASN A 127 -2.71 16.03 -20.18
N VAL A 128 -2.65 17.07 -19.34
CA VAL A 128 -3.34 17.13 -18.05
C VAL A 128 -4.86 16.99 -18.20
N ASN A 129 -5.47 17.39 -19.33
CA ASN A 129 -6.90 17.19 -19.54
C ASN A 129 -7.26 15.70 -19.66
N ARG A 130 -6.38 14.88 -20.26
CA ARG A 130 -6.56 13.42 -20.28
C ARG A 130 -6.49 12.83 -18.87
N LEU A 131 -5.55 13.28 -18.04
CA LEU A 131 -5.47 12.86 -16.65
C LEU A 131 -6.70 13.28 -15.84
N ARG A 132 -7.22 14.50 -16.09
CA ARG A 132 -8.47 14.99 -15.49
C ARG A 132 -9.65 14.13 -15.88
N ILE A 133 -9.75 13.68 -17.13
CA ILE A 133 -10.79 12.73 -17.54
C ILE A 133 -10.71 11.46 -16.71
N SER A 134 -9.52 10.83 -16.62
CA SER A 134 -9.34 9.64 -15.78
C SER A 134 -9.71 9.88 -14.31
N ALA A 135 -9.30 11.03 -13.76
CA ALA A 135 -9.63 11.42 -12.39
C ALA A 135 -11.13 11.68 -12.18
N THR A 136 -11.81 12.29 -13.16
CA THR A 136 -13.25 12.53 -13.14
C THR A 136 -14.02 11.22 -13.24
N VAL A 137 -13.60 10.29 -14.10
CA VAL A 137 -14.15 8.93 -14.14
C VAL A 137 -14.07 8.31 -12.75
N TYR A 138 -12.87 8.31 -12.14
CA TYR A 138 -12.68 7.80 -10.78
C TYR A 138 -13.56 8.49 -9.72
N LYS A 139 -13.74 9.81 -9.78
CA LYS A 139 -14.62 10.54 -8.84
C LYS A 139 -16.10 10.24 -9.07
N ASN A 140 -16.53 10.12 -10.32
CA ASN A 140 -17.92 9.77 -10.66
C ASN A 140 -18.24 8.34 -10.22
N GLU A 141 -17.28 7.44 -10.38
CA GLU A 141 -17.32 6.08 -9.83
C GLU A 141 -17.52 6.11 -8.30
N GLN A 142 -16.75 6.93 -7.58
CA GLN A 142 -16.94 7.13 -6.13
C GLN A 142 -18.33 7.71 -5.80
N LYS A 143 -18.82 8.69 -6.57
CA LYS A 143 -20.13 9.31 -6.34
C LYS A 143 -21.28 8.35 -6.64
N ARG A 144 -21.15 7.51 -7.67
CA ARG A 144 -22.13 6.45 -7.96
C ARG A 144 -22.19 5.47 -6.80
N ALA A 145 -21.04 5.10 -6.22
CA ALA A 145 -21.02 4.31 -5.00
C ALA A 145 -21.83 5.00 -3.88
N THR A 146 -21.76 6.32 -3.68
CA THR A 146 -22.56 7.01 -2.64
C THR A 146 -24.08 6.99 -2.85
N THR A 147 -24.58 6.62 -4.03
CA THR A 147 -26.04 6.42 -4.26
C THR A 147 -26.50 5.04 -3.79
N LEU A 148 -25.56 4.09 -3.61
CA LEU A 148 -25.86 2.76 -3.09
C LEU A 148 -26.04 2.82 -1.58
N GLN A 149 -27.05 2.10 -1.08
CA GLN A 149 -27.33 1.99 0.34
C GLN A 149 -26.33 1.01 0.97
N TYR A 150 -25.29 1.53 1.61
CA TYR A 150 -24.35 0.73 2.38
C TYR A 150 -24.79 0.64 3.84
N GLY A 151 -24.69 -0.57 4.39
CA GLY A 151 -24.64 -0.77 5.83
C GLY A 151 -23.28 -0.40 6.41
N LYS A 152 -23.20 -0.38 7.74
CA LYS A 152 -21.98 -0.11 8.50
C LYS A 152 -21.64 -1.34 9.35
N VAL A 153 -20.40 -1.79 9.25
CA VAL A 153 -19.82 -2.85 10.08
C VAL A 153 -18.70 -2.23 10.88
N VAL A 154 -18.66 -2.50 12.18
CA VAL A 154 -17.60 -2.03 13.08
C VAL A 154 -16.98 -3.26 13.72
N ASP A 155 -15.66 -3.38 13.64
CA ASP A 155 -14.94 -4.46 14.31
C ASP A 155 -14.64 -4.14 15.79
N LEU A 156 -14.09 -5.11 16.51
CA LEU A 156 -13.75 -4.98 17.93
C LEU A 156 -12.65 -3.92 18.21
N GLU A 157 -11.89 -3.51 17.19
CA GLU A 157 -10.83 -2.49 17.28
C GLU A 157 -11.35 -1.09 16.87
N GLY A 158 -12.64 -0.98 16.52
CA GLY A 158 -13.29 0.27 16.13
C GLY A 158 -13.11 0.65 14.66
N ASN A 159 -12.48 -0.20 13.83
CA ASN A 159 -12.44 0.09 12.39
C ASN A 159 -13.83 -0.07 11.81
N THR A 160 -14.17 0.83 10.89
CA THR A 160 -15.46 0.86 10.21
C THR A 160 -15.32 0.41 8.77
N TYR A 161 -16.20 -0.49 8.33
CA TYR A 161 -16.31 -0.97 6.96
C TYR A 161 -17.72 -0.73 6.44
N ARG A 162 -17.85 -0.43 5.15
CA ARG A 162 -19.15 -0.47 4.49
C ARG A 162 -19.55 -1.91 4.21
N SER A 163 -20.85 -2.20 4.25
CA SER A 163 -21.40 -3.48 3.78
C SER A 163 -22.50 -3.28 2.74
N ILE A 164 -22.67 -4.24 1.84
CA ILE A 164 -23.68 -4.17 0.78
C ILE A 164 -24.36 -5.52 0.58
N GLN A 165 -25.65 -5.48 0.27
CA GLN A 165 -26.47 -6.65 0.03
C GLN A 165 -26.35 -7.09 -1.44
N LEU A 166 -25.73 -8.24 -1.71
CA LEU A 166 -25.52 -8.77 -3.07
C LEU A 166 -25.65 -10.29 -3.09
N GLY A 167 -26.38 -10.81 -4.08
CA GLY A 167 -26.51 -12.26 -4.29
C GLY A 167 -27.10 -13.02 -3.09
N GLY A 168 -27.96 -12.38 -2.30
CA GLY A 168 -28.57 -12.99 -1.11
C GLY A 168 -27.72 -12.94 0.18
N LEU A 169 -26.54 -12.32 0.14
CA LEU A 169 -25.64 -12.18 1.29
C LEU A 169 -25.31 -10.70 1.55
N ALA A 170 -24.99 -10.39 2.81
CA ALA A 170 -24.36 -9.14 3.18
C ALA A 170 -22.84 -9.28 3.03
N TRP A 171 -22.24 -8.51 2.14
CA TRP A 171 -20.79 -8.50 1.90
C TRP A 171 -20.14 -7.26 2.52
N THR A 172 -18.89 -7.36 2.98
CA THR A 172 -18.09 -6.15 3.19
C THR A 172 -17.74 -5.53 1.83
N ALA A 173 -17.99 -4.23 1.68
CA ALA A 173 -17.66 -3.43 0.49
C ALA A 173 -16.28 -2.74 0.60
N ASP A 174 -15.66 -2.81 1.77
CA ASP A 174 -14.26 -2.45 1.98
C ASP A 174 -13.43 -3.72 2.30
N ASN A 175 -12.16 -3.72 1.86
CA ASN A 175 -11.20 -4.72 2.30
C ASN A 175 -10.95 -4.55 3.80
N LEU A 176 -10.84 -5.66 4.53
CA LEU A 176 -10.54 -5.58 5.96
C LEU A 176 -9.17 -4.96 6.24
N ASN A 177 -9.06 -4.28 7.38
CA ASN A 177 -7.84 -3.64 7.85
C ASN A 177 -7.47 -4.03 9.30
N LEU A 178 -8.10 -5.09 9.82
CA LEU A 178 -7.84 -5.71 11.11
C LEU A 178 -6.43 -6.27 11.23
N TYR A 179 -5.74 -5.99 12.34
CA TYR A 179 -4.44 -6.60 12.60
C TYR A 179 -4.60 -8.01 13.16
N VAL A 180 -4.12 -9.00 12.41
CA VAL A 180 -3.94 -10.38 12.88
C VAL A 180 -2.43 -10.64 12.99
N LYS A 181 -1.97 -10.86 14.23
CA LYS A 181 -0.55 -11.01 14.55
C LYS A 181 0.11 -12.11 13.71
N GLY A 182 1.15 -11.74 12.96
CA GLY A 182 1.92 -12.67 12.10
C GLY A 182 1.17 -13.19 10.86
N LEU A 183 -0.12 -12.84 10.69
CA LEU A 183 -0.97 -13.37 9.62
C LEU A 183 -1.59 -12.27 8.76
N SER A 184 -1.25 -11.01 9.02
CA SER A 184 -1.68 -9.86 8.25
C SER A 184 -0.54 -8.87 8.03
N SER A 185 -0.53 -8.23 6.87
CA SER A 185 0.48 -7.23 6.50
C SER A 185 -0.13 -6.15 5.62
N CYS A 186 0.44 -4.95 5.64
CA CYS A 186 0.21 -4.01 4.56
C CYS A 186 0.97 -4.49 3.33
N PHE A 187 0.49 -4.16 2.14
CA PHE A 187 1.28 -4.32 0.93
C PHE A 187 2.66 -3.67 1.14
N GLN A 188 3.75 -4.40 0.88
CA GLN A 188 5.13 -3.96 1.11
C GLN A 188 5.43 -3.44 2.53
N HIS A 189 4.61 -3.82 3.52
CA HIS A 189 4.71 -3.34 4.90
C HIS A 189 4.53 -1.83 5.08
N HIS A 190 3.91 -1.13 4.12
CA HIS A 190 3.68 0.32 4.21
C HIS A 190 2.26 0.68 4.66
N ASN A 191 2.16 1.52 5.69
CA ASN A 191 0.88 1.88 6.30
C ASN A 191 -0.05 2.68 5.37
N ALA A 192 0.43 3.47 4.40
CA ALA A 192 -0.47 4.10 3.45
C ALA A 192 -1.24 3.07 2.60
N TYR A 193 -0.64 1.92 2.30
CA TYR A 193 -1.36 0.86 1.59
C TYR A 193 -2.44 0.22 2.43
N CYS A 194 -2.20 -0.01 3.71
CA CYS A 194 -3.27 -0.44 4.62
C CYS A 194 -4.43 0.57 4.64
N ARG A 195 -4.14 1.86 4.75
CA ARG A 195 -5.17 2.92 4.72
C ARG A 195 -5.92 2.95 3.39
N ARG A 196 -5.25 2.67 2.26
CA ARG A 196 -5.82 2.75 0.91
C ARG A 196 -6.60 1.51 0.51
N PHE A 197 -6.02 0.34 0.79
CA PHE A 197 -6.39 -0.95 0.24
C PHE A 197 -6.83 -1.96 1.29
N GLY A 198 -6.69 -1.66 2.58
CA GLY A 198 -6.78 -2.66 3.63
C GLY A 198 -5.52 -3.52 3.73
N LYS A 199 -5.54 -4.49 4.64
CA LYS A 199 -4.47 -5.45 4.84
C LYS A 199 -4.59 -6.62 3.88
N LEU A 200 -3.44 -7.24 3.63
CA LEU A 200 -3.33 -8.57 3.07
C LEU A 200 -3.24 -9.58 4.21
N TYR A 201 -3.80 -10.76 4.01
CA TYR A 201 -3.92 -11.80 5.01
C TYR A 201 -3.49 -13.13 4.43
N THR A 202 -2.81 -13.95 5.23
CA THR A 202 -2.73 -15.39 4.95
C THR A 202 -4.12 -16.01 5.00
N TRP A 203 -4.28 -17.22 4.48
CA TRP A 203 -5.60 -17.87 4.47
C TRP A 203 -6.20 -18.00 5.88
N ILE A 204 -5.39 -18.43 6.85
CA ILE A 204 -5.76 -18.51 8.27
C ILE A 204 -6.05 -17.11 8.84
N GLY A 205 -5.22 -16.12 8.50
CA GLY A 205 -5.43 -14.73 8.92
C GLY A 205 -6.76 -14.15 8.44
N ALA A 206 -7.17 -14.49 7.21
CA ALA A 206 -8.41 -14.02 6.62
C ALA A 206 -9.65 -14.62 7.32
N GLN A 207 -9.60 -15.91 7.65
CA GLN A 207 -10.65 -16.57 8.43
C GLN A 207 -10.81 -15.93 9.81
N GLU A 208 -9.70 -15.72 10.50
CA GLU A 208 -9.67 -15.08 11.82
C GLU A 208 -10.20 -13.64 11.75
N ALA A 209 -9.75 -12.86 10.76
CA ALA A 209 -10.21 -11.49 10.56
C ALA A 209 -11.73 -11.41 10.36
N CYS A 210 -12.32 -12.29 9.55
CA CYS A 210 -13.77 -12.30 9.36
C CYS A 210 -14.54 -12.65 10.64
N LYS A 211 -14.08 -13.64 11.41
CA LYS A 211 -14.71 -14.01 12.70
C LYS A 211 -14.70 -12.84 13.69
N ARG A 212 -13.64 -12.02 13.67
CA ARG A 212 -13.50 -10.83 14.53
C ARG A 212 -14.42 -9.67 14.17
N LEU A 213 -15.12 -9.71 13.03
CA LEU A 213 -16.20 -8.75 12.75
C LEU A 213 -17.46 -8.99 13.60
N GLY A 214 -17.53 -10.12 14.31
CA GLY A 214 -18.65 -10.48 15.17
C GLY A 214 -19.54 -11.58 14.58
N SER A 215 -20.64 -11.87 15.28
CA SER A 215 -21.48 -13.05 15.00
C SER A 215 -22.00 -13.08 13.56
N GLY A 216 -21.85 -14.25 12.93
CA GLY A 216 -22.31 -14.54 11.58
C GLY A 216 -21.36 -14.13 10.44
N TRP A 217 -20.36 -13.27 10.70
CA TRP A 217 -19.38 -12.91 9.68
C TRP A 217 -18.36 -14.02 9.46
N ARG A 218 -18.15 -14.38 8.20
CA ARG A 218 -17.22 -15.43 7.78
C ARG A 218 -16.57 -15.10 6.46
N LEU A 219 -15.48 -15.80 6.16
CA LEU A 219 -14.88 -15.77 4.84
C LEU A 219 -15.84 -16.45 3.84
N PRO A 220 -16.09 -15.87 2.65
CA PRO A 220 -17.01 -16.44 1.66
C PRO A 220 -16.50 -17.76 1.10
N SER A 221 -17.39 -18.64 0.70
CA SER A 221 -17.04 -19.83 -0.08
C SER A 221 -16.84 -19.50 -1.56
N LEU A 222 -16.22 -20.42 -2.30
CA LEU A 222 -16.14 -20.30 -3.76
C LEU A 222 -17.54 -20.21 -4.39
N GLU A 223 -18.48 -21.04 -3.93
CA GLU A 223 -19.84 -21.07 -4.46
C GLU A 223 -20.56 -19.73 -4.28
N GLU A 224 -20.31 -19.02 -3.17
CA GLU A 224 -20.88 -17.70 -2.90
C GLU A 224 -20.30 -16.62 -3.82
N TRP A 225 -19.00 -16.68 -4.09
CA TRP A 225 -18.39 -15.83 -5.10
C TRP A 225 -18.95 -16.09 -6.49
N GLU A 226 -19.12 -17.35 -6.88
CA GLU A 226 -19.72 -17.68 -8.17
C GLU A 226 -21.20 -17.25 -8.25
N LYS A 227 -21.97 -17.39 -7.16
CA LYS A 227 -23.34 -16.84 -7.08
C LYS A 227 -23.33 -15.34 -7.27
N LEU A 228 -22.40 -14.62 -6.65
CA LEU A 228 -22.22 -13.18 -6.87
C LEU A 228 -21.86 -12.86 -8.32
N PHE A 229 -20.97 -13.62 -8.95
CA PHE A 229 -20.62 -13.43 -10.37
C PHE A 229 -21.84 -13.64 -11.27
N ARG A 230 -22.68 -14.65 -10.97
CA ARG A 230 -23.93 -14.95 -11.69
C ARG A 230 -24.98 -13.84 -11.66
N VAL A 231 -24.91 -12.92 -10.69
CA VAL A 231 -25.75 -11.70 -10.69
C VAL A 231 -25.44 -10.82 -11.91
N TYR A 232 -24.20 -10.86 -12.41
CA TYR A 232 -23.73 -9.99 -13.49
C TYR A 232 -23.40 -10.72 -14.78
N ASP A 233 -23.14 -12.01 -14.72
CA ASP A 233 -22.82 -12.83 -15.87
C ASP A 233 -23.37 -14.24 -15.73
N GLN A 234 -24.30 -14.62 -16.60
CA GLN A 234 -25.01 -15.92 -16.54
C GLN A 234 -24.18 -17.10 -17.05
N GLU A 235 -22.86 -16.92 -17.19
CA GLU A 235 -21.94 -18.00 -17.54
C GLU A 235 -21.93 -19.09 -16.46
N ARG A 236 -21.76 -20.34 -16.91
CA ARG A 236 -21.78 -21.52 -16.01
C ARG A 236 -20.42 -21.83 -15.39
N ASN A 237 -19.32 -21.39 -16.00
CA ASN A 237 -17.96 -21.69 -15.55
C ASN A 237 -17.09 -20.43 -15.59
N PHE A 238 -16.65 -19.96 -14.42
CA PHE A 238 -15.81 -18.77 -14.28
C PHE A 238 -14.31 -19.07 -14.25
N GLN A 239 -13.87 -20.30 -14.54
CA GLN A 239 -12.45 -20.66 -14.65
C GLN A 239 -11.73 -19.86 -15.74
N HIS A 240 -12.41 -19.53 -16.84
CA HIS A 240 -11.87 -18.72 -17.94
C HIS A 240 -12.02 -17.20 -17.71
N GLY A 241 -12.71 -16.84 -16.63
CA GLY A 241 -12.97 -15.48 -16.20
C GLY A 241 -14.12 -14.78 -16.90
N SER A 242 -14.65 -13.76 -16.21
CA SER A 242 -15.76 -12.94 -16.66
C SER A 242 -15.39 -11.46 -16.66
N ALA A 243 -15.43 -10.85 -17.84
CA ALA A 243 -15.29 -9.42 -18.00
C ALA A 243 -16.51 -8.64 -17.48
N LYS A 244 -17.72 -9.24 -17.53
CA LYS A 244 -18.94 -8.59 -17.03
C LYS A 244 -18.93 -8.51 -15.50
N ALA A 245 -18.58 -9.61 -14.83
CA ALA A 245 -18.40 -9.64 -13.38
C ALA A 245 -17.26 -8.70 -12.96
N PHE A 246 -16.13 -8.71 -13.67
CA PHE A 246 -15.03 -7.76 -13.43
C PHE A 246 -15.51 -6.32 -13.43
N ASN A 247 -16.14 -5.86 -14.51
CA ASN A 247 -16.59 -4.46 -14.63
C ASN A 247 -17.71 -4.10 -13.64
N ALA A 248 -18.56 -5.07 -13.27
CA ALA A 248 -19.63 -4.82 -12.32
C ALA A 248 -19.14 -4.69 -10.87
N LEU A 249 -18.15 -5.50 -10.48
CA LEU A 249 -17.64 -5.62 -9.10
C LEU A 249 -16.43 -4.72 -8.79
N LEU A 250 -15.71 -4.26 -9.81
CA LEU A 250 -14.64 -3.27 -9.64
C LEU A 250 -15.17 -2.02 -8.95
N ARG A 251 -14.28 -1.29 -8.26
CA ARG A 251 -14.55 0.08 -7.82
C ARG A 251 -15.15 0.91 -8.97
N GLY A 252 -16.29 1.56 -8.71
CA GLY A 252 -17.03 2.30 -9.73
C GLY A 252 -17.99 1.50 -10.60
N GLY A 253 -17.90 0.17 -10.50
CA GLY A 253 -18.84 -0.74 -11.11
C GLY A 253 -20.26 -0.59 -10.55
N LYS A 254 -21.22 -1.17 -11.26
CA LYS A 254 -22.65 -1.03 -10.93
C LYS A 254 -23.09 -1.74 -9.65
N SER A 255 -22.23 -2.60 -9.07
CA SER A 255 -22.57 -3.43 -7.90
C SER A 255 -22.44 -2.72 -6.55
N GLY A 256 -21.53 -1.76 -6.42
CA GLY A 256 -21.06 -1.27 -5.11
C GLY A 256 -20.18 -2.23 -4.31
N PHE A 257 -19.75 -3.34 -4.89
CA PHE A 257 -18.85 -4.26 -4.21
C PHE A 257 -17.43 -3.66 -4.04
N GLU A 258 -17.06 -2.73 -4.92
CA GLU A 258 -15.92 -1.83 -4.78
C GLU A 258 -14.55 -2.55 -4.65
N VAL A 259 -14.27 -3.51 -5.53
CA VAL A 259 -12.94 -4.15 -5.58
C VAL A 259 -11.86 -3.11 -5.84
N ARG A 260 -10.83 -3.13 -4.99
CA ARG A 260 -9.63 -2.30 -5.10
C ARG A 260 -8.45 -3.18 -5.46
N GLY A 261 -7.65 -2.77 -6.44
CA GLY A 261 -6.39 -3.42 -6.79
C GLY A 261 -5.37 -3.27 -5.67
N ALA A 262 -5.47 -4.08 -4.62
CA ALA A 262 -4.60 -4.06 -3.45
C ALA A 262 -3.25 -4.76 -3.71
N GLY A 263 -3.15 -5.48 -4.82
CA GLY A 263 -2.10 -6.47 -5.02
C GLY A 263 -2.24 -7.66 -4.08
N TYR A 264 -1.17 -8.43 -4.01
CA TYR A 264 -1.04 -9.61 -3.16
C TYR A 264 0.45 -9.88 -2.89
N PHE A 265 0.73 -10.77 -1.94
CA PHE A 265 2.06 -11.30 -1.68
C PHE A 265 2.13 -12.77 -2.08
N THR A 266 3.20 -13.16 -2.75
CA THR A 266 3.60 -14.57 -2.91
C THR A 266 5.03 -14.77 -2.42
N PRO A 267 5.38 -15.97 -1.89
CA PRO A 267 6.75 -16.28 -1.51
C PRO A 267 7.77 -16.13 -2.65
N GLU A 268 7.34 -16.38 -3.89
CA GLU A 268 8.21 -16.41 -5.07
C GLU A 268 8.50 -15.00 -5.62
N SER A 269 7.49 -14.12 -5.60
CA SER A 269 7.56 -12.80 -6.24
C SER A 269 7.55 -11.63 -5.26
N GLY A 270 7.31 -11.90 -3.98
CA GLY A 270 7.05 -10.87 -2.99
C GLY A 270 5.72 -10.16 -3.25
N PHE A 271 5.67 -8.87 -2.95
CA PHE A 271 4.48 -8.05 -3.14
C PHE A 271 4.35 -7.59 -4.60
N THR A 272 3.21 -7.86 -5.23
CA THR A 272 2.96 -7.49 -6.64
C THR A 272 1.49 -7.14 -6.91
N GLY A 273 1.22 -6.51 -8.05
CA GLY A 273 -0.15 -6.25 -8.52
C GLY A 273 -0.86 -5.05 -7.88
N ALA A 274 -0.25 -4.32 -6.94
CA ALA A 274 -0.87 -3.12 -6.36
C ALA A 274 -1.31 -2.14 -7.46
N TYR A 275 -2.48 -1.52 -7.24
CA TYR A 275 -3.24 -0.65 -8.15
C TYR A 275 -3.90 -1.30 -9.35
N TYR A 276 -3.57 -2.55 -9.68
CA TYR A 276 -4.08 -3.23 -10.87
C TYR A 276 -4.91 -4.46 -10.51
N ASP A 277 -4.36 -5.29 -9.63
CA ASP A 277 -4.85 -6.63 -9.38
C ASP A 277 -5.33 -6.76 -7.93
N ALA A 278 -6.31 -7.61 -7.71
CA ALA A 278 -6.80 -7.94 -6.38
C ALA A 278 -7.00 -9.45 -6.27
N GLY A 279 -6.51 -10.04 -5.18
CA GLY A 279 -6.84 -11.40 -4.79
C GLY A 279 -7.69 -11.40 -3.53
N PHE A 280 -8.64 -12.34 -3.45
CA PHE A 280 -9.50 -12.55 -2.30
C PHE A 280 -9.54 -14.03 -1.94
N TRP A 281 -9.35 -14.33 -0.67
CA TRP A 281 -9.50 -15.70 -0.18
C TRP A 281 -10.96 -16.15 -0.18
N THR A 282 -11.17 -17.45 -0.38
CA THR A 282 -12.41 -18.14 -0.02
C THR A 282 -12.16 -19.10 1.14
N ASN A 283 -13.21 -19.52 1.85
CA ASN A 283 -13.12 -20.54 2.90
C ASN A 283 -13.09 -21.98 2.35
N THR A 284 -13.10 -22.15 1.02
CA THR A 284 -13.16 -23.46 0.38
C THR A 284 -11.74 -24.01 0.24
N PRO A 285 -11.35 -25.04 1.01
CA PRO A 285 -10.04 -25.65 0.90
C PRO A 285 -9.93 -26.46 -0.40
N THR A 286 -8.70 -26.73 -0.83
CA THR A 286 -8.40 -27.77 -1.83
C THR A 286 -7.75 -28.97 -1.12
N VAL A 287 -7.32 -29.98 -1.89
CA VAL A 287 -6.47 -31.05 -1.37
C VAL A 287 -5.05 -30.50 -1.18
N GLY A 288 -4.52 -30.56 0.05
CA GLY A 288 -3.15 -30.12 0.37
C GLY A 288 -3.08 -28.75 1.07
N LEU A 289 -2.03 -27.98 0.76
CA LEU A 289 -1.71 -26.69 1.41
C LEU A 289 -2.19 -25.47 0.62
N GLU A 290 -3.28 -25.62 -0.13
CA GLU A 290 -3.86 -24.58 -0.96
C GLU A 290 -5.31 -24.31 -0.54
N ALA A 291 -5.84 -23.18 -1.00
CA ALA A 291 -7.24 -22.82 -0.88
C ALA A 291 -7.69 -22.08 -2.14
N TYR A 292 -9.00 -22.10 -2.39
CA TYR A 292 -9.53 -21.32 -3.50
C TYR A 292 -9.40 -19.82 -3.23
N GLN A 293 -9.11 -19.09 -4.31
CA GLN A 293 -9.06 -17.64 -4.35
C GLN A 293 -9.88 -17.11 -5.52
N VAL A 294 -10.28 -15.84 -5.41
CA VAL A 294 -10.85 -15.06 -6.51
C VAL A 294 -9.88 -13.95 -6.89
N LEU A 295 -9.60 -13.81 -8.18
CA LEU A 295 -8.69 -12.83 -8.75
C LEU A 295 -9.43 -11.85 -9.65
N PHE A 296 -9.08 -10.58 -9.52
CA PHE A 296 -9.43 -9.51 -10.44
C PHE A 296 -8.14 -9.01 -11.07
N LEU A 297 -7.93 -9.28 -12.35
CA LEU A 297 -6.72 -8.87 -13.05
C LEU A 297 -6.97 -7.62 -13.89
N GLY A 298 -6.30 -6.53 -13.54
CA GLY A 298 -6.52 -5.22 -14.15
C GLY A 298 -6.09 -5.15 -15.61
N ARG A 299 -5.05 -5.90 -16.00
CA ARG A 299 -4.55 -5.89 -17.38
C ARG A 299 -5.48 -6.62 -18.35
N SER A 300 -5.93 -7.82 -18.01
CA SER A 300 -6.85 -8.61 -18.83
C SER A 300 -8.31 -8.20 -18.65
N LYS A 301 -8.63 -7.43 -17.59
CA LYS A 301 -9.99 -7.03 -17.20
C LYS A 301 -10.90 -8.23 -16.96
N MET A 302 -10.35 -9.26 -16.33
CA MET A 302 -11.05 -10.52 -16.05
C MET A 302 -11.16 -10.74 -14.54
N ALA A 303 -12.31 -11.24 -14.11
CA ALA A 303 -12.53 -11.79 -12.78
C ALA A 303 -12.73 -13.30 -12.88
N TYR A 304 -11.92 -14.08 -12.17
CA TYR A 304 -12.00 -15.55 -12.19
C TYR A 304 -11.59 -16.12 -10.84
N HIS A 305 -11.78 -17.42 -10.67
CA HIS A 305 -11.30 -18.13 -9.49
C HIS A 305 -10.17 -19.10 -9.85
N GLY A 306 -9.30 -19.35 -8.88
CA GLY A 306 -8.21 -20.30 -8.96
C GLY A 306 -7.86 -20.81 -7.57
N PHE A 307 -6.68 -21.39 -7.43
CA PHE A 307 -6.12 -21.79 -6.14
C PHE A 307 -4.87 -20.96 -5.82
N ALA A 308 -4.57 -20.83 -4.54
CA ALA A 308 -3.33 -20.24 -4.06
C ALA A 308 -2.84 -21.01 -2.84
N ALA A 309 -1.52 -21.07 -2.67
CA ALA A 309 -0.90 -21.64 -1.49
C ALA A 309 -1.27 -20.82 -0.25
N GLN A 310 -1.56 -21.49 0.87
CA GLN A 310 -2.03 -20.84 2.10
C GLN A 310 -1.01 -19.84 2.70
N GLY A 311 0.25 -19.89 2.25
CA GLY A 311 1.32 -18.93 2.57
C GLY A 311 1.28 -17.62 1.77
N TYR A 312 0.36 -17.46 0.82
CA TYR A 312 0.16 -16.19 0.10
C TYR A 312 -0.54 -15.19 1.02
N ALA A 313 -0.43 -13.89 0.72
CA ALA A 313 -1.24 -12.88 1.40
C ALA A 313 -2.15 -12.14 0.41
N LEU A 314 -3.46 -12.29 0.58
CA LEU A 314 -4.50 -11.72 -0.28
C LEU A 314 -5.41 -10.76 0.51
N SER A 315 -6.18 -9.93 -0.16
CA SER A 315 -7.19 -9.09 0.49
C SER A 315 -8.29 -9.94 1.12
N CYS A 316 -8.94 -9.42 2.15
CA CYS A 316 -10.04 -10.10 2.84
C CYS A 316 -11.37 -9.36 2.66
N ARG A 317 -12.40 -10.10 2.23
CA ARG A 317 -13.81 -9.71 2.22
C ARG A 317 -14.59 -10.76 2.98
N CYS A 318 -15.59 -10.33 3.73
CA CYS A 318 -16.40 -11.22 4.55
C CYS A 318 -17.85 -11.16 4.11
N VAL A 319 -18.55 -12.25 4.38
CA VAL A 319 -19.99 -12.39 4.17
C VAL A 319 -20.69 -12.73 5.47
N ARG A 320 -21.97 -12.39 5.52
CA ARG A 320 -22.92 -12.86 6.52
C ARG A 320 -24.24 -13.13 5.82
N ASP A 321 -24.95 -14.14 6.29
CA ASP A 321 -26.30 -14.42 5.81
C ASP A 321 -27.20 -13.21 6.08
N SER A 322 -28.05 -12.89 5.11
CA SER A 322 -28.94 -11.74 5.22
C SER A 322 -30.12 -12.08 6.10
N LEU A 323 -30.53 -11.10 6.91
CA LEU A 323 -31.72 -11.21 7.77
C LEU A 323 -33.00 -11.30 6.94
#